data_AF-X0XQS7-F1
#
_entry.id   AF-X0XQS7-F1
#
_cell.length_a   1.000
_cell.length_b   1.000
_cell.length_c   1.000
_cell.angle_alpha   90.00
_cell.angle_beta   90.00
_cell.angle_gamma   90.00
#
_symmetry.space_group_name_H-M   'P 1'
#
loop_
_entity.id
_entity.type
_entity.pdbx_description
1 polymer ?
#
loop_
_entity_poly.entity_id
_entity_poly.type
_entity_poly.pdbx_seq_one_letter_code
_entity_poly.pdbx_strand_id
1 'polypeptide(L)'
;KETLQDFNGRIRKIEGKEDVIYRICDPQFGRQKAKVLGVQYPSFCDEMSKFDLHFNTRVDNDVERGIQAMRDSFEVSNVTGKPRVLISSHCKNTIKALKFWSYETKEDGELRPSEKFKDFADAVRYLVMCNPPTDDMDSYSYLDDDDDV
;
A
#
# COMPACT_ATOMS: atom_id res chain seq x y z
N LYS A 1 0.94 -25.89 -10.46
CA LYS A 1 0.00 -25.06 -9.67
C LYS A 1 0.81 -24.50 -8.52
N GLU A 2 0.88 -23.19 -8.37
CA GLU A 2 1.67 -22.56 -7.32
C GLU A 2 0.94 -22.66 -5.98
N THR A 3 1.67 -22.94 -4.90
CA THR A 3 1.14 -23.02 -3.54
C THR A 3 1.33 -21.70 -2.79
N LEU A 4 0.64 -21.52 -1.65
CA LEU A 4 0.87 -20.37 -0.77
C LEU A 4 2.30 -20.36 -0.19
N GLN A 5 2.89 -21.54 0.00
CA GLN A 5 4.27 -21.67 0.46
C GLN A 5 5.27 -21.19 -0.61
N ASP A 6 5.02 -21.51 -1.89
CA ASP A 6 5.82 -21.01 -3.01
C ASP A 6 5.73 -19.48 -3.09
N PHE A 7 4.53 -18.93 -2.88
CA PHE A 7 4.30 -17.49 -2.90
C PHE A 7 5.03 -16.76 -1.76
N ASN A 8 4.95 -17.28 -0.53
CA ASN A 8 5.73 -16.77 0.61
C ASN A 8 7.25 -16.82 0.32
N GLY A 9 7.73 -17.94 -0.22
CA GLY A 9 9.14 -18.09 -0.60
C GLY A 9 9.59 -17.03 -1.60
N ARG A 10 8.72 -16.62 -2.54
CA ARG A 10 9.00 -15.52 -3.48
C ARG A 10 9.03 -14.16 -2.80
N ILE A 11 8.09 -13.87 -1.89
CA ILE A 11 8.08 -12.61 -1.13
C ILE A 11 9.41 -12.47 -0.39
N ARG A 12 9.79 -13.46 0.43
CA ARG A 12 11.05 -13.44 1.18
C ARG A 12 12.28 -13.34 0.28
N LYS A 13 12.25 -13.99 -0.88
CA LYS A 13 13.35 -13.88 -1.87
C LYS A 13 13.46 -12.47 -2.46
N ILE A 14 12.33 -11.80 -2.71
CA ILE A 14 12.28 -10.43 -3.23
C ILE A 14 12.76 -9.45 -2.16
N GLU A 15 12.29 -9.60 -0.93
CA GLU A 15 12.74 -8.83 0.24
C GLU A 15 14.26 -9.03 0.48
N GLY A 16 14.76 -10.23 0.18
CA GLY A 16 16.19 -10.51 0.17
C GLY A 16 16.81 -10.35 1.56
N LYS A 17 17.67 -9.34 1.71
CA LYS A 17 18.31 -8.97 2.99
C LYS A 17 17.90 -7.57 3.45
N GLU A 18 16.90 -6.96 2.80
CA GLU A 18 16.40 -5.65 3.18
C GLU A 18 15.62 -5.76 4.49
N ASP A 19 15.70 -4.73 5.33
CA ASP A 19 14.89 -4.66 6.53
C ASP A 19 13.48 -4.18 6.17
N VAL A 20 12.51 -5.08 6.34
CA VAL A 20 11.12 -4.79 5.96
C VAL A 20 10.38 -4.29 7.18
N ILE A 21 10.41 -2.97 7.34
CA ILE A 21 9.79 -2.23 8.45
C ILE A 21 8.26 -2.39 8.43
N TYR A 22 7.68 -2.46 7.23
CA TYR A 22 6.22 -2.40 7.09
C TYR A 22 5.71 -3.09 5.84
N ARG A 23 4.61 -3.84 5.97
CA ARG A 23 3.91 -4.50 4.85
C ARG A 23 2.46 -4.04 4.80
N ILE A 24 2.02 -3.61 3.63
CA ILE A 24 0.66 -3.11 3.40
C ILE A 24 -0.01 -3.99 2.37
N CYS A 25 -1.30 -4.26 2.57
CA CYS A 25 -2.14 -4.97 1.62
C CYS A 25 -3.41 -4.18 1.38
N ASP A 26 -3.97 -4.32 0.18
CA ASP A 26 -5.25 -3.74 -0.17
C ASP A 26 -6.31 -4.11 0.90
N PRO A 27 -7.04 -3.11 1.43
CA PRO A 27 -7.95 -3.31 2.54
C PRO A 27 -9.16 -4.20 2.18
N GLN A 28 -9.58 -4.18 0.92
CA GLN A 28 -10.69 -4.99 0.43
C GLN A 28 -10.22 -6.43 0.16
N PHE A 29 -9.12 -6.60 -0.57
CA PHE A 29 -8.60 -7.92 -0.94
C PHE A 29 -8.03 -8.67 0.27
N GLY A 30 -7.18 -8.02 1.07
CA GLY A 30 -6.43 -8.68 2.14
C GLY A 30 -7.32 -9.32 3.20
N ARG A 31 -8.49 -8.72 3.47
CA ARG A 31 -9.47 -9.18 4.46
C ARG A 31 -10.56 -10.08 3.90
N GLN A 32 -10.66 -10.18 2.57
CA GLN A 32 -11.75 -10.90 1.96
C GLN A 32 -11.65 -12.40 2.27
N LYS A 33 -12.67 -12.92 2.94
CA LYS A 33 -12.84 -14.36 3.16
C LYS A 33 -13.72 -14.92 2.04
N ALA A 34 -13.26 -15.98 1.39
CA ALA A 34 -14.08 -16.66 0.37
C ALA A 34 -15.07 -17.61 1.05
N LYS A 35 -16.28 -17.73 0.49
CA LYS A 35 -17.25 -18.75 0.89
C LYS A 35 -17.55 -19.65 -0.30
N VAL A 36 -17.18 -20.93 -0.22
CA VAL A 36 -17.41 -21.91 -1.28
C VAL A 36 -18.20 -23.07 -0.69
N LEU A 37 -19.36 -23.37 -1.27
CA LEU A 37 -20.25 -24.45 -0.81
C LEU A 37 -20.57 -24.40 0.69
N GLY A 38 -20.76 -23.19 1.24
CA GLY A 38 -21.06 -23.00 2.66
C GLY A 38 -19.83 -22.96 3.58
N VAL A 39 -18.66 -23.39 3.10
CA VAL A 39 -17.40 -23.37 3.85
C VAL A 39 -16.73 -22.01 3.70
N GLN A 40 -16.35 -21.40 4.83
CA GLN A 40 -15.61 -20.16 4.86
C GLN A 40 -14.10 -20.46 4.85
N TYR A 41 -13.39 -19.84 3.91
CA TYR A 41 -11.94 -19.95 3.79
C TYR A 41 -11.27 -18.74 4.45
N PRO A 42 -10.09 -18.91 5.05
CA PRO A 42 -9.32 -17.81 5.61
C PRO A 42 -9.00 -16.75 4.55
N SER A 43 -8.81 -15.51 4.99
CA SER A 43 -8.41 -14.42 4.10
C SER A 43 -6.95 -14.58 3.66
N PHE A 44 -6.53 -13.80 2.66
CA PHE A 44 -5.12 -13.78 2.24
C PHE A 44 -4.20 -13.44 3.42
N CYS A 45 -4.55 -12.42 4.22
CA CYS A 45 -3.74 -12.05 5.38
C CYS A 45 -3.70 -13.15 6.45
N ASP A 46 -4.82 -13.83 6.70
CA ASP A 46 -4.86 -14.96 7.63
C ASP A 46 -3.91 -16.08 7.17
N GLU A 47 -3.91 -16.43 5.88
CA GLU A 47 -3.01 -17.44 5.32
C GLU A 47 -1.53 -17.03 5.38
N MET A 48 -1.21 -15.77 5.06
CA MET A 48 0.16 -15.27 5.08
C MET A 48 0.75 -15.21 6.50
N SER A 49 -0.08 -14.89 7.50
CA SER A 49 0.36 -14.83 8.91
C SER A 49 0.94 -16.15 9.44
N LYS A 50 0.51 -17.30 8.88
CA LYS A 50 1.05 -18.63 9.21
C LYS A 50 2.51 -18.79 8.83
N PHE A 51 3.02 -17.91 7.97
CA PHE A 51 4.40 -17.85 7.48
C PHE A 51 5.15 -16.61 7.99
N ASP A 52 4.66 -16.00 9.08
CA ASP A 52 5.23 -14.80 9.69
C ASP A 52 5.28 -13.58 8.73
N LEU A 53 4.34 -13.53 7.79
CA LEU A 53 4.11 -12.38 6.94
C LEU A 53 2.84 -11.65 7.38
N HIS A 54 3.02 -10.58 8.14
CA HIS A 54 1.93 -9.76 8.68
C HIS A 54 1.73 -8.52 7.81
N PHE A 55 0.52 -8.36 7.27
CA PHE A 55 0.16 -7.23 6.41
C PHE A 55 -0.82 -6.30 7.13
N ASN A 56 -0.56 -5.00 7.09
CA ASN A 56 -1.54 -4.01 7.51
C ASN A 56 -2.54 -3.75 6.37
N THR A 57 -3.83 -3.85 6.72
CA THR A 57 -4.98 -3.59 5.84
C THR A 57 -5.85 -2.43 6.36
N ARG A 58 -5.46 -1.77 7.46
CA ARG A 58 -6.13 -0.60 8.02
C ARG A 58 -5.63 0.65 7.29
N VAL A 59 -6.12 0.82 6.07
CA VAL A 59 -5.79 1.96 5.20
C VAL A 59 -7.09 2.65 4.82
N ASP A 60 -7.12 3.98 4.94
CA ASP A 60 -8.19 4.79 4.38
C ASP A 60 -8.17 4.65 2.84
N ASN A 61 -9.27 4.13 2.28
CA ASN A 61 -9.38 3.81 0.86
C ASN A 61 -10.14 4.90 0.06
N ASP A 62 -10.22 6.12 0.58
CA ASP A 62 -10.62 7.26 -0.23
C ASP A 62 -9.62 7.46 -1.38
N VAL A 63 -10.11 7.24 -2.60
CA VAL A 63 -9.27 7.25 -3.80
C VAL A 63 -8.82 8.67 -4.15
N GLU A 64 -9.71 9.65 -4.08
CA GLU A 64 -9.40 11.03 -4.47
C GLU A 64 -8.44 11.68 -3.46
N ARG A 65 -8.76 11.53 -2.17
CA ARG A 65 -7.89 11.98 -1.08
C ARG A 65 -6.53 11.30 -1.16
N GLY A 66 -6.51 10.00 -1.45
CA GLY A 66 -5.28 9.24 -1.59
C GLY A 66 -4.43 9.66 -2.79
N ILE A 67 -5.04 10.01 -3.93
CA ILE A 67 -4.32 10.53 -5.09
C ILE A 67 -3.69 11.89 -4.75
N GLN A 68 -4.43 12.76 -4.06
CA GLN A 68 -3.88 14.05 -3.63
C GLN A 68 -2.71 13.86 -2.66
N ALA A 69 -2.89 13.05 -1.60
CA ALA A 69 -1.84 12.78 -0.62
C ALA A 69 -0.59 12.17 -1.29
N MET A 70 -0.77 11.29 -2.28
CA MET A 70 0.32 10.73 -3.05
C MET A 70 1.09 11.81 -3.82
N ARG A 71 0.41 12.76 -4.47
CA ARG A 71 1.06 13.89 -5.16
C ARG A 71 1.89 14.72 -4.17
N ASP A 72 1.27 15.12 -3.06
CA ASP A 72 1.91 15.93 -2.02
C ASP A 72 3.16 15.22 -1.46
N SER A 73 3.12 13.89 -1.34
CA SER A 73 4.24 13.10 -0.81
C SER A 73 5.49 13.09 -1.71
N PHE A 74 5.32 13.34 -3.01
CA PHE A 74 6.41 13.44 -3.98
C PHE A 74 6.95 14.87 -4.14
N GLU A 75 6.23 15.87 -3.62
CA GLU A 75 6.71 17.25 -3.62
C GLU A 75 7.84 17.41 -2.61
N VAL A 76 8.81 18.28 -2.95
CA VAL A 76 9.93 18.56 -2.07
C VAL A 76 9.43 19.44 -0.92
N SER A 77 9.56 18.93 0.30
CA SER A 77 9.23 19.71 1.49
C SER A 77 10.15 20.91 1.63
N ASN A 78 9.58 22.09 1.86
CA ASN A 78 10.33 23.31 2.17
C ASN A 78 11.13 23.20 3.49
N VAL A 79 10.75 22.27 4.38
CA VAL A 79 11.39 22.08 5.69
C VAL A 79 12.57 21.12 5.58
N THR A 80 12.38 19.95 4.95
CA THR A 80 13.41 18.91 4.89
C THR A 80 14.27 18.98 3.63
N GLY A 81 13.85 19.76 2.63
CA GLY A 81 14.51 19.83 1.32
C GLY A 81 14.41 18.53 0.51
N LYS A 82 13.55 17.59 0.92
CA LYS A 82 13.38 16.27 0.30
C LYS A 82 11.90 15.91 0.20
N PRO A 83 11.50 15.07 -0.78
CA PRO A 83 10.17 14.49 -0.79
C PRO A 83 10.00 13.47 0.33
N ARG A 84 8.76 13.24 0.76
CA ARG A 84 8.44 12.26 1.80
C ARG A 84 8.53 10.82 1.28
N VAL A 85 8.22 10.61 -0.01
CA VAL A 85 8.31 9.29 -0.64
C VAL A 85 9.39 9.29 -1.71
N LEU A 86 10.27 8.30 -1.62
CA LEU A 86 11.26 7.97 -2.64
C LEU A 86 11.02 6.55 -3.13
N ILE A 87 11.14 6.34 -4.44
CA ILE A 87 10.97 5.03 -5.07
C ILE A 87 12.31 4.58 -5.61
N SER A 88 12.75 3.40 -5.21
CA SER A 88 13.97 2.77 -5.73
C SER A 88 13.91 2.69 -7.26
N SER A 89 15.01 3.05 -7.92
CA SER A 89 15.15 2.98 -9.38
C SER A 89 15.00 1.55 -9.93
N HIS A 90 15.11 0.53 -9.07
CA HIS A 90 14.92 -0.87 -9.42
C HIS A 90 13.45 -1.28 -9.51
N CYS A 91 12.52 -0.48 -8.95
CA CYS A 91 11.07 -0.74 -8.97
C CYS A 91 10.43 -0.35 -10.32
N LYS A 92 10.87 -1.00 -11.40
CA LYS A 92 10.47 -0.67 -12.78
C LYS A 92 8.96 -0.69 -13.00
N ASN A 93 8.26 -1.64 -12.37
CA ASN A 93 6.80 -1.74 -12.48
C ASN A 93 6.09 -0.58 -11.79
N THR A 94 6.52 -0.21 -10.59
CA THR A 94 6.00 0.95 -9.86
C THR A 94 6.26 2.24 -10.61
N ILE A 95 7.49 2.44 -11.10
CA ILE A 95 7.85 3.61 -11.90
C ILE A 95 7.00 3.68 -13.18
N LYS A 96 6.80 2.55 -13.86
CA LYS A 96 5.96 2.46 -15.06
C LYS A 96 4.51 2.82 -14.72
N ALA A 97 3.97 2.28 -13.64
CA ALA A 97 2.61 2.56 -13.22
C ALA A 97 2.39 4.05 -12.94
N LEU A 98 3.24 4.66 -12.12
CA LEU A 98 3.15 6.08 -11.78
C LEU A 98 3.34 7.01 -12.99
N LYS A 99 4.09 6.59 -14.01
CA LYS A 99 4.28 7.36 -15.25
C LYS A 99 3.07 7.31 -16.20
N PHE A 100 2.32 6.22 -16.21
CA PHE A 100 1.30 5.98 -17.23
C PHE A 100 -0.12 5.85 -16.66
N TRP A 101 -0.29 5.79 -15.35
CA TRP A 101 -1.60 5.82 -14.72
C TRP A 101 -2.24 7.18 -14.94
N SER A 102 -3.49 7.17 -15.39
CA SER A 102 -4.22 8.36 -15.79
C SER A 102 -5.70 8.24 -15.44
N TYR A 103 -6.44 9.33 -15.61
CA TYR A 103 -7.89 9.29 -15.62
C TYR A 103 -8.40 8.85 -16.99
N GLU A 104 -9.57 8.22 -17.00
CA GLU A 104 -10.32 7.90 -18.20
C GLU A 104 -11.76 8.39 -18.05
N THR A 105 -12.33 8.86 -19.16
CA THR A 105 -13.74 9.24 -19.23
C THR A 105 -14.58 7.96 -19.31
N LYS A 106 -15.49 7.77 -18.36
CA LYS A 106 -16.44 6.66 -18.36
C LYS A 106 -17.64 6.98 -19.26
N GLU A 107 -18.52 6.00 -19.47
CA GLU A 107 -19.69 6.14 -20.35
C GLU A 107 -20.67 7.25 -19.90
N ASP A 108 -20.66 7.58 -18.62
CA ASP A 108 -21.44 8.68 -18.01
C ASP A 108 -20.79 10.06 -18.19
N GLY A 109 -19.62 10.15 -18.83
CA GLY A 109 -18.87 11.39 -19.03
C GLY A 109 -17.99 11.79 -17.83
N GLU A 110 -18.03 11.05 -16.72
CA GLU A 110 -17.19 11.36 -15.57
C GLU A 110 -15.75 10.88 -15.77
N LEU A 111 -14.79 11.68 -15.29
CA LEU A 111 -13.38 11.29 -15.22
C LEU A 111 -13.17 10.44 -13.97
N ARG A 112 -12.75 9.19 -14.14
CA ARG A 112 -12.37 8.31 -13.03
C ARG A 112 -10.96 7.76 -13.25
N PRO A 113 -10.23 7.39 -12.19
CA PRO A 113 -8.93 6.74 -12.37
C PRO A 113 -9.05 5.49 -13.24
N SER A 114 -8.14 5.34 -14.21
CA SER A 114 -8.13 4.20 -15.11
C SER A 114 -7.74 2.93 -14.36
N GLU A 115 -8.35 1.81 -14.76
CA GLU A 115 -7.95 0.48 -14.30
C GLU A 115 -6.59 0.07 -14.88
N LYS A 116 -6.15 0.72 -15.97
CA LYS A 116 -4.86 0.44 -16.59
C LYS A 116 -3.73 1.03 -15.75
N PHE A 117 -2.76 0.18 -15.39
CA PHE A 117 -1.60 0.54 -14.56
C PHE A 117 -1.93 0.90 -13.10
N LYS A 118 -3.15 0.66 -12.62
CA LYS A 118 -3.54 1.09 -11.26
C LYS A 118 -2.81 0.36 -10.15
N ASP A 119 -2.50 -0.94 -10.30
CA ASP A 119 -2.18 -1.80 -9.14
C ASP A 119 -1.00 -1.28 -8.31
N PHE A 120 0.10 -0.89 -8.97
CA PHE A 120 1.26 -0.35 -8.27
C PHE A 120 1.09 1.12 -7.86
N ALA A 121 0.20 1.88 -8.52
CA ALA A 121 -0.14 3.23 -8.09
C ALA A 121 -1.01 3.19 -6.82
N ASP A 122 -1.97 2.26 -6.76
CA ASP A 122 -2.77 1.99 -5.57
C ASP A 122 -1.90 1.52 -4.40
N ALA A 123 -0.90 0.66 -4.64
CA ALA A 123 0.04 0.27 -3.59
C ALA A 123 0.78 1.47 -2.98
N VAL A 124 1.19 2.45 -3.80
CA VAL A 124 1.83 3.69 -3.32
C VAL A 124 0.80 4.59 -2.62
N ARG A 125 -0.42 4.69 -3.14
CA ARG A 125 -1.52 5.41 -2.48
C ARG A 125 -1.78 4.83 -1.08
N TYR A 126 -1.82 3.51 -0.95
CA TYR A 126 -1.99 2.85 0.34
C TYR A 126 -0.82 3.09 1.28
N LEU A 127 0.41 3.12 0.78
CA LEU A 127 1.58 3.50 1.56
C LEU A 127 1.44 4.89 2.18
N VAL A 128 1.08 5.88 1.36
CA VAL A 128 0.97 7.27 1.81
C VAL A 128 -0.19 7.44 2.79
N MET A 129 -1.34 6.81 2.50
CA MET A 129 -2.54 6.87 3.34
C MET A 129 -2.38 6.11 4.66
N CYS A 130 -1.57 5.05 4.69
CA CYS A 130 -1.27 4.34 5.92
C CYS A 130 -0.33 5.12 6.85
N ASN A 131 0.45 6.05 6.30
CA ASN A 131 1.48 6.82 7.02
C ASN A 131 2.33 5.93 7.96
N PRO A 132 3.07 4.94 7.43
CA PRO A 132 3.86 4.06 8.27
C PRO A 132 4.94 4.85 9.02
N PRO A 133 5.37 4.34 10.19
CA PRO A 133 6.51 4.92 10.89
C PRO A 133 7.75 4.88 9.98
N THR A 134 8.53 5.97 10.01
CA THR A 134 9.83 6.07 9.34
C THR A 134 10.94 5.87 10.36
N ASP A 135 12.07 5.27 9.99
CA ASP A 135 13.20 5.06 10.92
C ASP A 135 13.75 6.35 11.55
N ASP A 136 13.48 7.51 10.95
CA ASP A 136 13.82 8.83 11.51
C ASP A 136 12.83 9.34 12.60
N MET A 137 11.81 8.57 12.97
CA MET A 137 10.77 8.94 13.96
C MET A 137 11.13 8.58 15.42
N ASP A 138 12.42 8.55 15.76
CA ASP A 138 12.85 8.57 17.18
C ASP A 138 12.79 9.98 17.80
N SER A 139 12.34 11.02 17.08
CA SER A 139 12.42 12.41 17.58
C SER A 139 11.17 13.28 17.48
N TYR A 140 10.00 12.76 17.10
CA TYR A 140 8.75 13.51 17.23
C TYR A 140 7.76 12.71 18.05
N SER A 141 7.70 13.11 19.32
CA SER A 141 6.75 12.72 20.34
C SER A 141 5.37 12.42 19.76
N TYR A 142 4.83 11.28 20.18
CA TYR A 142 3.41 11.11 20.45
C TYR A 142 2.80 12.48 20.79
N LEU A 143 2.00 13.02 19.87
CA LEU A 143 1.03 14.03 20.28
C LEU A 143 0.03 13.26 21.13
N ASP A 144 0.09 13.58 22.42
CA ASP A 144 -0.83 13.18 23.46
C ASP A 144 -2.26 13.07 22.91
N ASP A 145 -2.76 11.83 22.85
CA ASP A 145 -4.18 11.55 23.03
C ASP A 145 -4.50 11.81 24.51
N ASP A 146 -4.44 13.07 24.92
CA ASP A 146 -5.04 13.57 26.16
C ASP A 146 -5.83 14.83 25.79
N ASP A 147 -7.08 14.62 25.38
CA ASP A 147 -8.18 15.54 25.66
C ASP A 147 -9.49 14.73 25.61
N ASP A 148 -9.66 13.86 26.61
CA ASP A 148 -10.98 13.54 27.16
C ASP A 148 -11.38 14.67 28.12
N VAL A 149 -12.26 15.58 27.68
CA VAL A 149 -13.33 16.20 28.49
C VAL A 149 -14.55 16.48 27.61
#